data_AF-A0A959RZW7-F1
#
_entry.id   AF-A0A959RZW7-F1
#
_cell.length_a   1.000
_cell.length_b   1.000
_cell.length_c   1.000
_cell.angle_alpha   90.00
_cell.angle_beta   90.00
_cell.angle_gamma   90.00
#
_symmetry.space_group_name_H-M   'P 1'
#
loop_
_entity.id
_entity.type
_entity.pdbx_description
1 polymer ?
#
loop_
_entity_poly.entity_id
_entity_poly.type
_entity_poly.pdbx_seq_one_letter_code
_entity_poly.pdbx_strand_id
1 'polypeptide(L)'
;KLTAIFGGSEVHFENSLLAKGKNEIDIFSMFGGYTIYVPQDWNVIIDVVAIFGGLSDKRIKDPNRVYEDDKILIIKGLVLFGGGEVKF
;
A
#
# COMPACT_ATOMS: atom_id res chain seq x y z
N LYS A 1 -2.20 6.03 9.33
CA LYS A 1 -1.13 6.94 8.83
C LYS A 1 0.21 6.35 9.18
N LEU A 2 1.16 6.31 8.24
CA LEU A 2 2.52 5.84 8.40
C LEU A 2 3.49 6.98 8.09
N THR A 3 4.57 7.11 8.86
CA THR A 3 5.58 8.16 8.67
C THR A 3 6.96 7.57 8.93
N ALA A 4 7.85 7.71 7.97
CA ALA A 4 9.22 7.20 8.04
C ALA A 4 10.19 8.25 7.52
N ILE A 5 11.22 8.56 8.30
CA ILE A 5 12.29 9.48 7.93
C ILE A 5 13.62 8.80 8.27
N PHE A 6 14.48 8.60 7.28
CA PHE A 6 15.72 7.80 7.42
C PHE A 6 15.48 6.36 7.92
N GLY A 7 14.48 5.68 7.38
CA GLY A 7 14.14 4.32 7.81
C GLY A 7 12.90 3.76 7.11
N GLY A 8 12.33 2.70 7.65
CA GLY A 8 11.15 2.09 7.06
C GLY A 8 10.31 1.28 8.03
N SER A 9 9.22 0.73 7.51
CA SER A 9 8.35 -0.14 8.30
C SER A 9 7.79 -1.26 7.43
N GLU A 10 7.64 -2.42 8.04
CA GLU A 10 6.90 -3.55 7.48
C GLU A 10 5.55 -3.61 8.19
N VAL A 11 4.47 -3.63 7.41
CA VAL A 11 3.09 -3.63 7.92
C VAL A 11 2.38 -4.85 7.39
N HIS A 12 1.82 -5.65 8.29
CA HIS A 12 1.23 -6.95 8.03
C HIS A 12 -0.29 -6.91 8.20
N PHE A 13 -1.03 -7.05 7.10
CA PHE A 13 -2.50 -7.13 7.08
C PHE A 13 -3.04 -8.49 6.63
N GLU A 14 -2.20 -9.51 6.43
CA GLU A 14 -2.54 -10.82 5.85
C GLU A 14 -3.75 -11.50 6.51
N ASN A 15 -3.96 -11.25 7.82
CA ASN A 15 -5.08 -11.77 8.60
C ASN A 15 -6.10 -10.70 9.03
N SER A 16 -6.10 -9.55 8.34
CA SER A 16 -6.98 -8.42 8.65
C SER A 16 -8.24 -8.43 7.78
N LEU A 17 -9.33 -7.91 8.35
CA LEU A 17 -10.55 -7.63 7.61
C LEU A 17 -10.63 -6.12 7.32
N LEU A 18 -10.94 -5.78 6.08
CA LEU A 18 -11.23 -4.40 5.70
C LEU A 18 -12.63 -4.02 6.19
N ALA A 19 -12.82 -2.78 6.64
CA ALA A 19 -14.18 -2.26 6.83
C ALA A 19 -14.87 -2.09 5.47
N LYS A 20 -16.21 -2.11 5.45
CA LYS A 20 -16.97 -1.99 4.20
C LYS A 20 -16.67 -0.67 3.49
N GLY A 21 -16.42 -0.75 2.19
CA GLY A 21 -16.25 0.39 1.30
C GLY A 21 -14.79 0.75 1.03
N LYS A 22 -14.52 2.05 0.94
CA LYS A 22 -13.18 2.59 0.67
C LYS A 22 -12.46 2.89 1.99
N ASN A 23 -11.29 2.30 2.14
CA ASN A 23 -10.42 2.47 3.29
C ASN A 23 -9.12 3.10 2.84
N GLU A 24 -8.52 3.95 3.66
CA GLU A 24 -7.37 4.74 3.23
C GLU A 24 -6.23 4.63 4.24
N ILE A 25 -5.01 4.51 3.71
CA ILE A 25 -3.77 4.65 4.48
C ILE A 25 -2.96 5.79 3.86
N ASP A 26 -2.74 6.82 4.67
CA ASP A 26 -1.82 7.91 4.37
C ASP A 26 -0.37 7.50 4.71
N ILE A 27 0.54 7.65 3.76
CA ILE A 27 1.97 7.37 3.90
C ILE A 27 2.82 8.63 3.66
N PHE A 28 3.87 8.79 4.46
CA PHE A 28 4.91 9.78 4.22
C PHE A 28 6.29 9.18 4.45
N SER A 29 7.10 9.09 3.39
CA SER A 29 8.48 8.62 3.47
C SER A 29 9.47 9.70 3.00
N MET A 30 10.56 9.89 3.74
CA MET A 30 11.71 10.68 3.32
C MET A 30 13.01 9.92 3.61
N PHE A 31 13.79 9.57 2.58
CA PHE A 31 15.00 8.72 2.71
C PHE A 31 14.69 7.35 3.34
N GLY A 32 13.71 6.64 2.80
CA GLY A 32 13.16 5.46 3.45
C GLY A 32 12.09 4.73 2.66
N GLY A 33 11.36 3.81 3.31
CA GLY A 33 10.31 3.08 2.62
C GLY A 33 9.39 2.19 3.44
N TYR A 34 8.42 1.60 2.75
CA TYR A 34 7.45 0.70 3.36
C TYR A 34 7.34 -0.61 2.59
N THR A 35 7.18 -1.71 3.33
CA THR A 35 6.66 -2.97 2.79
C THR A 35 5.29 -3.19 3.41
N ILE A 36 4.25 -3.28 2.60
CA ILE A 36 2.87 -3.45 3.07
C ILE A 36 2.35 -4.77 2.54
N TYR A 37 2.13 -5.73 3.43
CA TYR A 37 1.52 -7.01 3.13
C TYR A 37 0.02 -6.91 3.29
N VAL A 38 -0.73 -7.26 2.24
CA VAL A 38 -2.20 -7.13 2.22
C VAL A 38 -2.83 -8.41 1.66
N PRO A 39 -4.02 -8.80 2.15
CA PRO A 39 -4.77 -9.92 1.59
C PRO A 39 -4.98 -9.79 0.08
N GLN A 40 -4.94 -10.92 -0.64
CA GLN A 40 -5.06 -10.88 -2.09
C GLN A 40 -6.47 -10.54 -2.59
N ASP A 41 -7.49 -10.63 -1.73
CA ASP A 41 -8.87 -10.28 -2.05
C ASP A 41 -9.15 -8.78 -1.93
N TRP A 42 -8.18 -7.99 -1.46
CA TRP A 42 -8.28 -6.53 -1.40
C TRP A 42 -7.94 -5.90 -2.75
N ASN A 43 -8.83 -5.02 -3.22
CA ASN A 43 -8.52 -4.11 -4.31
C ASN A 43 -7.65 -2.97 -3.79
N VAL A 44 -6.38 -2.94 -4.21
CA VAL A 44 -5.44 -1.90 -3.76
C VAL A 44 -5.22 -0.89 -4.86
N ILE A 45 -5.45 0.38 -4.51
CA ILE A 45 -5.24 1.53 -5.37
C ILE A 45 -4.03 2.29 -4.82
N ILE A 46 -3.00 2.48 -5.63
CA ILE A 46 -1.83 3.29 -5.29
C ILE A 46 -2.05 4.70 -5.83
N ASP A 47 -2.21 5.65 -4.92
CA ASP A 47 -2.37 7.09 -5.18
C ASP A 47 -1.26 7.89 -4.49
N VAL A 48 -0.02 7.60 -4.88
CA VAL A 48 1.18 8.14 -4.24
C VAL A 48 1.93 9.05 -5.20
N VAL A 49 2.22 10.26 -4.73
CA VAL A 49 3.17 11.15 -5.39
C VAL A 49 4.57 10.74 -4.96
N ALA A 50 5.43 10.45 -5.93
CA ALA A 50 6.81 10.07 -5.68
C ALA A 50 7.79 11.05 -6.34
N ILE A 51 8.74 11.56 -5.57
CA ILE A 51 9.85 12.40 -6.04
C ILE A 51 11.15 11.66 -5.75
N PHE A 52 11.87 11.26 -6.80
CA PHE A 52 13.05 10.38 -6.72
C PHE A 52 12.80 9.07 -5.97
N GLY A 53 11.74 8.36 -6.37
CA GLY A 53 11.28 7.15 -5.70
C GLY A 53 10.05 6.51 -6.34
N GLY A 54 9.41 5.57 -5.65
CA GLY A 54 8.14 4.98 -6.09
C GLY A 54 7.54 3.94 -5.14
N LEU A 55 6.23 3.73 -5.21
CA LEU A 55 5.53 2.63 -4.54
C LEU A 55 5.03 1.64 -5.59
N SER A 56 5.39 0.36 -5.46
CA SER A 56 5.05 -0.68 -6.45
C SER A 56 4.13 -1.75 -5.87
N ASP A 57 3.10 -2.16 -6.62
CA ASP A 57 2.29 -3.33 -6.27
C ASP A 57 2.94 -4.58 -6.86
N LYS A 58 3.58 -5.40 -6.01
CA LYS A 58 4.27 -6.64 -6.40
C LYS A 58 3.45 -7.89 -6.10
N ARG A 59 2.17 -7.74 -5.76
CA ARG A 59 1.27 -8.89 -5.59
C ARG A 59 1.09 -9.62 -6.91
N ILE A 60 0.96 -10.95 -6.84
CA ILE A 60 0.55 -11.74 -7.99
C ILE A 60 -0.93 -11.44 -8.25
N LYS A 61 -1.22 -10.73 -9.35
CA LYS A 61 -2.59 -10.41 -9.75
C LYS A 61 -3.16 -11.56 -10.55
N ASP A 62 -4.24 -12.16 -10.05
CA ASP A 62 -5.05 -13.08 -10.83
C ASP A 62 -5.92 -12.27 -11.81
N PRO A 63 -5.73 -12.41 -13.14
CA PRO A 63 -6.51 -11.66 -14.12
C PRO A 63 -8.01 -12.02 -14.12
N ASN A 64 -8.39 -13.16 -13.54
CA ASN A 64 -9.79 -13.58 -13.43
C ASN A 64 -10.42 -13.19 -12.09
N ARG A 65 -9.65 -12.59 -11.16
CA ARG A 65 -10.19 -12.18 -9.87
C ARG A 65 -11.08 -10.95 -10.03
N VAL A 66 -12.34 -11.14 -9.65
CA VAL A 66 -13.29 -10.06 -9.43
C VAL A 66 -13.10 -9.59 -7.98
N TYR A 67 -12.72 -8.34 -7.81
CA TYR A 67 -12.65 -7.73 -6.48
C TYR A 67 -14.05 -7.27 -6.05
N GLU A 68 -14.37 -7.45 -4.77
CA GLU A 68 -15.59 -6.92 -4.18
C GLU A 68 -15.50 -5.39 -4.07
N ASP A 69 -16.57 -4.68 -4.42
CA ASP A 69 -16.61 -3.21 -4.41
C ASP A 69 -16.45 -2.61 -3.01
N ASP A 70 -16.60 -3.41 -1.94
CA ASP A 70 -16.49 -2.98 -0.55
C ASP A 70 -15.17 -3.36 0.13
N LYS A 71 -14.19 -3.92 -0.61
CA LYS A 71 -12.84 -4.26 -0.11
C LYS A 71 -11.76 -3.44 -0.81
N ILE A 72 -11.89 -2.12 -0.77
CA ILE A 72 -10.96 -1.21 -1.45
C ILE A 72 -10.02 -0.55 -0.44
N LEU A 73 -8.71 -0.77 -0.60
CA LEU A 73 -7.66 -0.07 0.12
C LEU A 73 -6.97 0.95 -0.80
N ILE A 74 -7.03 2.22 -0.45
CA ILE A 74 -6.30 3.29 -1.11
C ILE A 74 -5.07 3.62 -0.29
N ILE A 75 -3.89 3.42 -0.89
CA ILE A 75 -2.62 3.84 -0.29
C ILE A 75 -2.25 5.17 -0.94
N LYS A 76 -2.26 6.24 -0.15
CA LYS A 76 -2.03 7.59 -0.65
C LYS A 76 -0.94 8.32 0.12
N GLY A 77 -0.32 9.31 -0.52
CA GLY A 77 0.61 10.21 0.17
C GLY A 77 1.87 10.52 -0.63
N LEU A 78 2.96 10.79 0.08
CA LEU A 78 4.19 11.35 -0.50
C LEU A 78 5.40 10.49 -0.17
N VAL A 79 6.18 10.16 -1.20
CA VAL A 79 7.48 9.50 -1.06
C VAL A 79 8.57 10.40 -1.65
N LEU A 80 9.55 10.77 -0.83
CA LEU A 80 10.70 11.57 -1.21
C LEU A 80 11.98 10.74 -1.03
N PHE A 81 12.76 10.56 -2.11
CA PHE A 81 14.05 9.85 -2.06
C PHE A 81 13.97 8.47 -1.40
N GLY A 82 13.13 7.59 -1.93
CA GLY A 82 12.82 6.33 -1.27
C GLY A 82 11.83 5.49 -2.05
N GLY A 83 11.21 4.51 -1.41
CA GLY A 83 10.22 3.71 -2.12
C GLY A 83 9.40 2.81 -1.23
N GLY A 84 8.65 1.92 -1.86
CA GLY A 84 7.98 0.87 -1.13
C GLY A 84 7.41 -0.18 -2.06
N GLU A 85 6.89 -1.22 -1.44
CA GLU A 85 6.20 -2.27 -2.16
C GLU A 85 4.99 -2.78 -1.39
N VAL A 86 3.95 -3.12 -2.14
CA VAL A 86 2.80 -3.87 -1.67
C VAL A 86 3.03 -5.33 -2.04
N LYS A 87 2.92 -6.22 -1.05
CA LYS A 87 3.09 -7.66 -1.17
C LYS A 87 1.85 -8.40 -0.68
N PHE A 88 1.81 -9.69 -0.99
CA PHE A 88 0.91 -10.64 -0.33
C PHE A 88 1.68 -11.32 0.78
#